data_AF-M7B320-F1
#
_entry.id   AF-M7B320-F1
#
_cell.length_a   1.000
_cell.length_b   1.000
_cell.length_c   1.000
_cell.angle_alpha   90.00
_cell.angle_beta   90.00
_cell.angle_gamma   90.00
#
_symmetry.space_group_name_H-M   'P 1'
#
loop_
_entity.id
_entity.type
_entity.pdbx_description
1 polymer ?
#
loop_
_entity_poly.entity_id
_entity_poly.type
_entity_poly.pdbx_seq_one_letter_code
_entity_poly.pdbx_strand_id
1 'polypeptide(L)'
;DFLFVPLFIFVVTAEENKKVISTIGSTAELSCIFTPEEKIILNKLRVFWQIADGLKPCSVVHTFNSGHENQSEQCADFRNRTRLFQDKLKNGTFSLLLLNVSLRDEHTYQCIIQKKDTVFRVIHRADVTLKVAANNSLPVLSGPIGIPPNIGEEVTLSCNYSQGYPKPNVYWINRKDNSSLHPSSLKIIQDNDGTYSVFSTLKIEATSDIKIGCIIENELLQQNLT
;
A
#
# COMPACT_ATOMS: atom_id res chain seq x y z
N ASP A 1 -1.35 53.32 -29.76
CA ASP A 1 -1.85 51.93 -29.74
C ASP A 1 -0.79 50.98 -29.24
N PHE A 2 -0.83 50.64 -27.95
CA PHE A 2 0.00 49.59 -27.35
C PHE A 2 -0.80 48.29 -27.35
N LEU A 3 -0.36 47.32 -28.14
CA LEU A 3 -0.91 45.97 -28.19
C LEU A 3 -0.59 45.23 -26.89
N PHE A 4 -1.63 44.98 -26.10
CA PHE A 4 -1.57 44.12 -24.92
C PHE A 4 -1.58 42.66 -25.40
N VAL A 5 -0.45 41.97 -25.36
CA VAL A 5 -0.38 40.52 -25.61
C VAL A 5 -0.58 39.83 -24.27
N PRO A 6 -1.68 39.08 -24.04
CA PRO A 6 -1.89 38.40 -22.78
C PRO A 6 -0.89 37.25 -22.67
N LEU A 7 -0.03 37.31 -21.66
CA LEU A 7 0.85 36.22 -21.27
C LEU A 7 -0.04 35.09 -20.73
N PHE A 8 -0.33 34.09 -21.55
CA PHE A 8 -0.99 32.87 -21.07
C PHE A 8 -0.03 32.11 -20.16
N ILE A 9 -0.16 32.33 -18.85
CA ILE A 9 0.47 31.51 -17.83
C ILE A 9 -0.25 30.15 -17.87
N PHE A 10 0.36 29.16 -18.51
CA PHE A 10 -0.06 27.78 -18.37
C PHE A 10 0.26 27.34 -16.94
N VAL A 11 -0.75 27.32 -16.08
CA VAL A 11 -0.66 26.63 -14.80
C VAL A 11 -0.62 25.14 -15.10
N VAL A 12 0.57 24.55 -15.07
CA VAL A 12 0.73 23.09 -15.10
C VAL A 12 0.32 22.60 -13.71
N THR A 13 -0.95 22.23 -13.56
CA THR A 13 -1.40 21.48 -12.38
C THR A 13 -0.77 20.09 -12.47
N ALA A 14 0.18 19.78 -11.59
CA ALA A 14 0.65 18.41 -11.42
C ALA A 14 -0.54 17.57 -10.93
N GLU A 15 -0.95 16.59 -11.72
CA GLU A 15 -1.98 15.63 -11.32
C GLU A 15 -1.40 14.78 -10.18
N GLU A 16 -2.00 14.87 -8.99
CA GLU A 16 -1.51 14.14 -7.83
C GLU A 16 -1.69 12.64 -8.05
N ASN A 17 -0.59 11.87 -8.04
CA ASN A 17 -0.63 10.42 -8.22
C ASN A 17 -1.52 9.78 -7.16
N LYS A 18 -2.58 9.08 -7.58
CA LYS A 18 -3.55 8.47 -6.65
C LYS A 18 -2.86 7.38 -5.83
N LYS A 19 -2.94 7.46 -4.50
CA LYS A 19 -2.40 6.44 -3.58
C LYS A 19 -3.50 5.43 -3.21
N VAL A 20 -3.22 4.15 -3.39
CA VAL A 20 -4.07 3.03 -2.95
C VAL A 20 -3.30 2.22 -1.92
N ILE A 21 -3.94 1.88 -0.80
CA ILE A 21 -3.36 1.05 0.25
C ILE A 21 -4.08 -0.29 0.26
N SER A 22 -3.35 -1.39 0.27
CA SER A 22 -3.90 -2.74 0.26
C SER A 22 -3.09 -3.66 1.17
N THR A 23 -3.75 -4.62 1.81
CA THR A 23 -3.08 -5.59 2.68
C THR A 23 -2.61 -6.82 1.91
N ILE A 24 -1.56 -7.48 2.39
CA ILE A 24 -1.08 -8.74 1.82
C ILE A 24 -2.23 -9.77 1.75
N GLY A 25 -2.34 -10.48 0.62
CA GLY A 25 -3.37 -11.49 0.35
C GLY A 25 -4.72 -10.92 -0.10
N SER A 26 -4.94 -9.61 0.03
CA SER A 26 -6.19 -8.96 -0.37
C SER A 26 -6.24 -8.68 -1.87
N THR A 27 -7.33 -8.05 -2.32
CA THR A 27 -7.49 -7.56 -3.70
C THR A 27 -7.42 -6.03 -3.70
N ALA A 28 -6.54 -5.47 -4.52
CA ALA A 28 -6.46 -4.03 -4.74
C ALA A 28 -7.25 -3.62 -5.99
N GLU A 29 -7.97 -2.49 -5.91
CA GLU A 29 -8.55 -1.82 -7.06
C GLU A 29 -7.72 -0.58 -7.42
N LEU A 30 -7.07 -0.60 -8.58
CA LEU A 30 -6.33 0.53 -9.12
C LEU A 30 -7.25 1.31 -10.05
N SER A 31 -7.68 2.48 -9.60
CA SER A 31 -8.68 3.29 -10.28
C SER A 31 -8.16 3.90 -11.58
N CYS A 32 -8.86 3.68 -12.68
CA CYS A 32 -8.63 4.41 -13.94
C CYS A 32 -9.99 4.71 -14.58
N ILE A 33 -10.38 5.98 -14.57
CA ILE A 33 -11.69 6.44 -15.02
C ILE A 33 -11.48 7.47 -16.11
N PHE A 34 -11.96 7.16 -17.29
CA PHE A 34 -11.96 8.03 -18.44
C PHE A 34 -13.39 8.46 -18.74
N THR A 35 -13.66 9.76 -18.70
CA THR A 35 -14.96 10.32 -19.08
C THR A 35 -14.97 10.61 -20.58
N PRO A 36 -15.67 9.81 -21.40
CA PRO A 36 -15.60 9.99 -22.84
C PRO A 36 -16.58 11.07 -23.31
N GLU A 37 -16.18 11.90 -24.28
CA GLU A 37 -17.08 12.85 -24.94
C GLU A 37 -18.10 12.14 -25.87
N GLU A 38 -17.71 10.97 -26.39
CA GLU A 38 -18.51 10.14 -27.29
C GLU A 38 -18.72 8.74 -26.71
N LYS A 39 -19.65 7.97 -27.27
CA LYS A 39 -19.83 6.58 -26.88
C LYS A 39 -18.57 5.75 -27.12
N ILE A 40 -18.14 5.00 -26.09
CA ILE A 40 -16.99 4.09 -26.18
C ILE A 40 -17.31 2.90 -27.11
N ILE A 41 -16.41 2.67 -28.08
CA ILE A 41 -16.42 1.48 -28.96
C ILE A 41 -15.19 0.64 -28.59
N LEU A 42 -15.40 -0.44 -27.82
CA LEU A 42 -14.31 -1.27 -27.27
C LEU A 42 -13.36 -1.83 -28.34
N ASN A 43 -13.88 -2.17 -29.53
CA ASN A 43 -13.06 -2.69 -30.64
C ASN A 43 -12.06 -1.67 -31.20
N LYS A 44 -12.23 -0.38 -30.87
CA LYS A 44 -11.30 0.69 -31.24
C LYS A 44 -10.35 1.06 -30.10
N LEU A 45 -10.46 0.43 -28.94
CA LEU A 45 -9.63 0.75 -27.78
C LEU A 45 -8.49 -0.25 -27.61
N ARG A 46 -7.36 0.27 -27.12
CA ARG A 46 -6.34 -0.49 -26.41
C ARG A 46 -6.19 0.11 -25.03
N VAL A 47 -6.21 -0.74 -24.02
CA VAL A 47 -6.00 -0.36 -22.63
C VAL A 47 -4.88 -1.23 -22.13
N PHE A 48 -3.87 -0.61 -21.52
CA PHE A 48 -2.79 -1.35 -20.91
C PHE A 48 -2.42 -0.71 -19.59
N TRP A 49 -2.20 -1.58 -18.63
CA TRP A 49 -1.61 -1.25 -17.34
C TRP A 49 -0.17 -1.69 -17.37
N GLN A 50 0.72 -0.80 -16.94
CA GLN A 50 2.15 -1.10 -16.82
C GLN A 50 2.73 -0.56 -15.52
N ILE A 51 3.82 -1.15 -15.05
CA ILE A 51 4.65 -0.55 -13.99
C ILE A 51 5.38 0.66 -14.58
N ALA A 52 5.30 1.80 -13.91
CA ALA A 52 5.84 3.07 -14.37
C ALA A 52 7.34 3.25 -14.06
N ASP A 53 7.88 2.52 -13.08
CA ASP A 53 9.24 2.76 -12.55
C ASP A 53 10.39 2.37 -13.51
N GLY A 54 10.11 1.59 -14.56
CA GLY A 54 11.11 1.16 -15.54
C GLY A 54 12.22 0.26 -14.98
N LEU A 55 12.10 -0.20 -13.73
CA LEU A 55 13.13 -0.99 -13.04
C LEU A 55 13.02 -2.49 -13.34
N LYS A 56 11.84 -2.95 -13.76
CA LYS A 56 11.62 -4.36 -14.08
C LYS A 56 11.88 -4.68 -15.56
N PRO A 57 12.50 -5.84 -15.86
CA PRO A 57 12.66 -6.32 -17.24
C PRO A 57 11.34 -6.47 -17.99
N CYS A 58 10.26 -6.76 -17.26
CA CYS A 58 8.90 -6.79 -17.78
C CYS A 58 8.02 -5.89 -16.91
N SER A 59 7.33 -4.94 -17.55
CA SER A 59 6.46 -3.98 -16.87
C SER A 59 4.98 -4.14 -17.23
N VAL A 60 4.61 -5.02 -18.17
CA VAL A 60 3.22 -5.20 -18.63
C VAL A 60 2.39 -5.93 -17.58
N VAL A 61 1.43 -5.23 -16.97
CA VAL A 61 0.59 -5.74 -15.89
C VAL A 61 -0.70 -6.35 -16.43
N HIS A 62 -1.37 -5.63 -17.34
CA HIS A 62 -2.61 -6.09 -17.94
C HIS A 62 -2.79 -5.47 -19.33
N THR A 63 -3.41 -6.20 -20.25
CA THR A 63 -3.70 -5.67 -21.60
C THR A 63 -5.12 -6.05 -22.03
N PHE A 64 -5.81 -5.07 -22.62
CA PHE A 64 -7.13 -5.21 -23.22
C PHE A 64 -7.09 -4.56 -24.60
N ASN A 65 -7.25 -5.36 -25.64
CA ASN A 65 -7.08 -4.93 -27.02
C ASN A 65 -8.32 -5.29 -27.84
N SER A 66 -8.92 -4.26 -28.45
CA SER A 66 -10.02 -4.42 -29.41
C SER A 66 -11.18 -5.29 -28.91
N GLY A 67 -11.55 -5.14 -27.63
CA GLY A 67 -12.66 -5.89 -27.02
C GLY A 67 -12.26 -7.16 -26.27
N HIS A 68 -10.99 -7.56 -26.31
CA HIS A 68 -10.52 -8.81 -25.72
C HIS A 68 -9.36 -8.57 -24.75
N GLU A 69 -9.37 -9.25 -23.60
CA GLU A 69 -8.20 -9.34 -22.74
C GLU A 69 -7.13 -10.20 -23.43
N ASN A 70 -5.88 -9.75 -23.39
CA ASN A 70 -4.74 -10.54 -23.85
C ASN A 70 -3.76 -10.78 -22.69
N GLN A 71 -3.48 -12.06 -22.43
CA GLN A 71 -2.58 -12.48 -21.36
C GLN A 71 -1.17 -12.84 -21.87
N SER A 72 -0.97 -13.00 -23.18
CA SER A 72 0.32 -13.47 -23.71
C SER A 72 1.46 -12.48 -23.44
N GLU A 73 1.16 -11.19 -23.47
CA GLU A 73 2.10 -10.09 -23.25
C GLU A 73 2.26 -9.71 -21.77
N GLN A 74 1.44 -10.25 -20.87
CA GLN A 74 1.52 -9.95 -19.44
C GLN A 74 2.73 -10.61 -18.80
N CYS A 75 3.38 -9.90 -17.88
CA CYS A 75 4.45 -10.46 -17.07
C CYS A 75 3.92 -11.60 -16.21
N ALA A 76 4.77 -12.62 -15.99
CA ALA A 76 4.38 -13.84 -15.28
C ALA A 76 3.77 -13.56 -13.90
N ASP A 77 4.29 -12.56 -13.17
CA ASP A 77 3.82 -12.16 -11.84
C ASP A 77 2.36 -11.67 -11.81
N PHE A 78 1.80 -11.23 -12.94
CA PHE A 78 0.45 -10.65 -13.04
C PHE A 78 -0.57 -11.54 -13.75
N ARG A 79 -0.12 -12.60 -14.42
CA ARG A 79 -1.00 -13.55 -15.13
C ARG A 79 -1.97 -14.21 -14.13
N ASN A 80 -3.24 -14.30 -14.52
CA ASN A 80 -4.35 -14.80 -13.68
C ASN A 80 -4.60 -14.05 -12.36
N ARG A 81 -3.87 -12.95 -12.11
CA ARG A 81 -4.05 -12.09 -10.93
C ARG A 81 -4.67 -10.75 -11.28
N THR A 82 -4.87 -10.45 -12.56
CA THR A 82 -5.38 -9.15 -13.01
C THR A 82 -6.65 -9.29 -13.84
N ARG A 83 -7.59 -8.34 -13.68
CA ARG A 83 -8.82 -8.26 -14.48
C ARG A 83 -9.37 -6.85 -14.54
N LEU A 84 -10.10 -6.52 -15.60
CA LEU A 84 -10.91 -5.31 -15.70
C LEU A 84 -12.39 -5.59 -15.37
N PHE A 85 -13.14 -4.55 -15.03
CA PHE A 85 -14.59 -4.61 -14.86
C PHE A 85 -15.30 -4.61 -16.22
N GLN A 86 -15.47 -5.79 -16.82
CA GLN A 86 -16.02 -5.96 -18.18
C GLN A 86 -17.36 -5.24 -18.41
N ASP A 87 -18.23 -5.25 -17.41
CA ASP A 87 -19.55 -4.58 -17.42
C ASP A 87 -19.46 -3.04 -17.39
N LYS A 88 -18.35 -2.48 -16.88
CA LYS A 88 -18.15 -1.04 -16.72
C LYS A 88 -17.25 -0.39 -17.79
N LEU A 89 -16.62 -1.18 -18.65
CA LEU A 89 -15.73 -0.68 -19.71
C LEU A 89 -16.42 0.33 -20.64
N LYS A 90 -17.69 0.07 -21.01
CA LYS A 90 -18.47 0.97 -21.88
C LYS A 90 -18.81 2.30 -21.22
N ASN A 91 -18.74 2.37 -19.89
CA ASN A 91 -18.99 3.57 -19.10
C ASN A 91 -17.69 4.31 -18.78
N GLY A 92 -16.55 3.88 -19.33
CA GLY A 92 -15.26 4.54 -19.14
C GLY A 92 -14.50 4.12 -17.88
N THR A 93 -14.95 3.07 -17.19
CA THR A 93 -14.21 2.51 -16.05
C THR A 93 -13.25 1.44 -16.53
N PHE A 94 -11.96 1.74 -16.46
CA PHE A 94 -10.85 0.86 -16.83
C PHE A 94 -9.99 0.50 -15.61
N SER A 95 -10.57 0.58 -14.42
CA SER A 95 -9.93 0.20 -13.17
C SER A 95 -9.48 -1.25 -13.19
N LEU A 96 -8.28 -1.50 -12.67
CA LEU A 96 -7.68 -2.83 -12.58
C LEU A 96 -7.95 -3.44 -11.21
N LEU A 97 -8.40 -4.70 -11.19
CA LEU A 97 -8.36 -5.51 -9.99
C LEU A 97 -7.07 -6.34 -9.99
N LEU A 98 -6.27 -6.20 -8.95
CA LEU A 98 -5.09 -7.02 -8.69
C LEU A 98 -5.35 -7.94 -7.49
N LEU A 99 -5.35 -9.24 -7.73
CA LEU A 99 -5.68 -10.30 -6.76
C LEU A 99 -4.43 -10.77 -6.00
N ASN A 100 -4.64 -11.19 -4.74
CA ASN A 100 -3.62 -11.78 -3.89
C ASN A 100 -2.38 -10.89 -3.78
N VAL A 101 -2.57 -9.65 -3.33
CA VAL A 101 -1.52 -8.63 -3.25
C VAL A 101 -0.34 -9.12 -2.40
N SER A 102 0.88 -8.83 -2.85
CA SER A 102 2.13 -9.16 -2.18
C SER A 102 3.03 -7.92 -2.10
N LEU A 103 4.09 -7.98 -1.28
CA LEU A 103 5.06 -6.88 -1.19
C LEU A 103 5.73 -6.54 -2.54
N ARG A 104 5.81 -7.52 -3.46
CA ARG A 104 6.40 -7.33 -4.80
C ARG A 104 5.51 -6.54 -5.76
N ASP A 105 4.28 -6.27 -5.36
CA ASP A 105 3.31 -5.47 -6.11
C ASP A 105 3.33 -4.00 -5.66
N GLU A 106 4.15 -3.61 -4.68
CA GLU A 106 4.31 -2.20 -4.29
C GLU A 106 5.04 -1.42 -5.39
N HIS A 107 4.27 -0.83 -6.30
CA HIS A 107 4.75 -0.05 -7.43
C HIS A 107 3.83 1.15 -7.73
N THR A 108 4.35 2.09 -8.54
CA THR A 108 3.51 3.00 -9.30
C THR A 108 3.10 2.32 -10.60
N TYR A 109 1.80 2.22 -10.81
CA TYR A 109 1.15 1.66 -11.99
C TYR A 109 0.64 2.80 -12.87
N GLN A 110 0.77 2.64 -14.18
CA GLN A 110 0.24 3.58 -15.17
C GLN A 110 -0.83 2.88 -16.00
N CYS A 111 -2.03 3.47 -16.01
CA CYS A 111 -3.11 3.17 -16.93
C CYS A 111 -2.93 3.99 -18.21
N ILE A 112 -3.00 3.35 -19.38
CA ILE A 112 -2.91 4.03 -20.67
C ILE A 112 -4.05 3.55 -21.55
N ILE A 113 -4.85 4.49 -22.05
CA ILE A 113 -5.95 4.22 -22.96
C ILE A 113 -5.62 4.86 -24.30
N GLN A 114 -5.67 4.04 -25.36
CA GLN A 114 -5.51 4.46 -26.73
C GLN A 114 -6.80 4.22 -27.53
N LYS A 115 -7.19 5.18 -28.36
CA LYS A 115 -8.29 5.06 -29.33
C LYS A 115 -7.74 5.01 -30.75
N LYS A 116 -8.31 4.13 -31.57
CA LYS A 116 -8.01 4.02 -33.00
C LYS A 116 -8.99 4.86 -33.81
N ASP A 117 -8.46 5.88 -34.48
CA ASP A 117 -9.15 6.54 -35.60
C ASP A 117 -8.54 6.03 -36.91
N THR A 118 -7.37 6.54 -37.31
CA THR A 118 -6.52 5.97 -38.37
C THR A 118 -5.35 5.18 -37.77
N VAL A 119 -4.71 5.76 -36.74
CA VAL A 119 -3.68 5.18 -35.89
C VAL A 119 -4.14 5.20 -34.44
N PHE A 120 -3.53 4.37 -33.59
CA PHE A 120 -3.77 4.43 -32.15
C PHE A 120 -3.13 5.67 -31.56
N ARG A 121 -3.93 6.47 -30.84
CA ARG A 121 -3.46 7.65 -30.10
C ARG A 121 -3.86 7.54 -28.65
N VAL A 122 -2.98 7.97 -27.76
CA VAL A 122 -3.27 8.02 -26.32
C VAL A 122 -4.31 9.11 -26.08
N ILE A 123 -5.40 8.73 -25.43
CA ILE A 123 -6.51 9.63 -25.08
C ILE A 123 -6.66 9.82 -23.57
N HIS A 124 -6.02 8.96 -22.78
CA HIS A 124 -6.01 9.06 -21.32
C HIS A 124 -4.78 8.37 -20.73
N ARG A 125 -4.23 8.96 -19.68
CA ARG A 125 -3.22 8.36 -18.80
C ARG A 125 -3.59 8.67 -17.36
N ALA A 126 -3.34 7.71 -16.47
CA ALA A 126 -3.50 7.92 -15.04
C ALA A 126 -2.48 7.06 -14.29
N ASP A 127 -1.85 7.65 -13.28
CA ASP A 127 -0.88 6.98 -12.43
C ASP A 127 -1.48 6.66 -11.07
N VAL A 128 -1.27 5.44 -10.59
CA VAL A 128 -1.76 4.95 -9.30
C VAL A 128 -0.61 4.27 -8.56
N THR A 129 -0.27 4.80 -7.39
CA THR A 129 0.74 4.19 -6.50
C THR A 129 0.05 3.22 -5.55
N LEU A 130 0.38 1.93 -5.66
CA LEU A 130 -0.03 0.92 -4.70
C LEU A 130 0.98 0.88 -3.55
N LYS A 131 0.50 1.03 -2.33
CA LYS A 131 1.27 0.77 -1.10
C LYS A 131 0.72 -0.47 -0.41
N VAL A 132 1.62 -1.33 0.03
CA VAL A 132 1.25 -2.59 0.67
C VAL A 132 1.45 -2.48 2.18
N ALA A 133 0.54 -3.08 2.93
CA ALA A 133 0.62 -3.16 4.39
C ALA A 133 0.37 -4.58 4.89
N ALA A 134 0.83 -4.89 6.09
CA ALA A 134 0.54 -6.14 6.79
C ALA A 134 0.49 -5.90 8.30
N ASN A 135 -0.50 -6.47 8.96
CA ASN A 135 -0.68 -6.53 10.41
C ASN A 135 -1.24 -7.91 10.78
N ASN A 136 -0.49 -8.97 10.47
CA ASN A 136 -1.02 -10.34 10.54
C ASN A 136 -0.92 -10.97 11.93
N SER A 137 -0.29 -10.30 12.90
CA SER A 137 -0.20 -10.74 14.29
C SER A 137 -0.59 -9.63 15.26
N LEU A 138 -0.75 -9.96 16.54
CA LEU A 138 -0.89 -9.00 17.63
C LEU A 138 0.40 -9.03 18.47
N PRO A 139 0.79 -7.91 19.09
CA PRO A 139 1.93 -7.90 19.98
C PRO A 139 1.69 -8.84 21.16
N VAL A 140 2.66 -9.72 21.42
CA VAL A 140 2.65 -10.64 22.54
C VAL A 140 3.49 -10.04 23.66
N LEU A 141 2.81 -9.61 24.72
CA LEU A 141 3.44 -9.14 25.94
C LEU A 141 3.77 -10.33 26.85
N SER A 142 5.02 -10.44 27.29
CA SER A 142 5.54 -11.50 28.16
C SER A 142 6.35 -10.89 29.30
N GLY A 143 6.45 -11.59 30.42
CA GLY A 143 7.14 -11.12 31.63
C GLY A 143 6.87 -12.05 32.82
N PRO A 144 7.17 -11.64 34.06
CA PRO A 144 6.76 -12.37 35.26
C PRO A 144 5.23 -12.33 35.40
N ILE A 145 4.56 -13.22 34.66
CA ILE A 145 3.11 -13.43 34.67
C ILE A 145 2.84 -14.58 35.65
N GLY A 146 2.25 -14.27 36.81
CA GLY A 146 1.77 -15.26 37.77
C GLY A 146 2.48 -15.31 39.13
N ILE A 147 3.59 -14.58 39.32
CA ILE A 147 4.16 -14.29 40.64
C ILE A 147 4.24 -12.77 40.75
N PRO A 148 3.58 -12.13 41.73
CA PRO A 148 3.74 -10.71 41.94
C PRO A 148 5.21 -10.43 42.25
N PRO A 149 5.93 -9.63 41.44
CA PRO A 149 7.29 -9.22 41.80
C PRO A 149 7.27 -8.45 43.12
N ASN A 150 8.35 -8.53 43.88
CA ASN A 150 8.45 -7.71 45.07
C ASN A 150 8.50 -6.23 44.66
N ILE A 151 7.85 -5.37 45.44
CA ILE A 151 7.90 -3.92 45.18
C ILE A 151 9.37 -3.47 45.18
N GLY A 152 9.77 -2.76 44.12
CA GLY A 152 11.16 -2.31 43.93
C GLY A 152 12.10 -3.33 43.26
N GLU A 153 11.62 -4.54 42.96
CA GLU A 153 12.38 -5.51 42.16
C GLU A 153 12.42 -5.08 40.68
N GLU A 154 13.60 -5.14 40.04
CA GLU A 154 13.71 -4.92 38.60
C GLU A 154 13.06 -6.09 37.85
N VAL A 155 12.01 -5.79 37.09
CA VAL A 155 11.35 -6.75 36.22
C VAL A 155 11.63 -6.42 34.76
N THR A 156 11.76 -7.47 33.95
CA THR A 156 11.88 -7.35 32.49
C THR A 156 10.59 -7.81 31.82
N LEU A 157 9.99 -6.90 31.05
CA LEU A 157 8.88 -7.19 30.15
C LEU A 157 9.40 -7.28 28.72
N SER A 158 8.81 -8.17 27.94
CA SER A 158 9.13 -8.40 26.53
C SER A 158 7.89 -8.20 25.67
N CYS A 159 8.03 -7.48 24.58
CA CYS A 159 7.00 -7.31 23.56
C CYS A 159 7.53 -7.84 22.23
N ASN A 160 6.91 -8.92 21.76
CA ASN A 160 7.27 -9.57 20.50
C ASN A 160 6.12 -9.42 19.50
N TYR A 161 6.44 -9.03 18.28
CA TYR A 161 5.48 -8.87 17.19
C TYR A 161 6.12 -9.35 15.88
N SER A 162 5.32 -9.89 14.96
CA SER A 162 5.83 -10.46 13.71
C SER A 162 4.92 -10.17 12.53
N GLN A 163 5.44 -10.35 11.31
CA GLN A 163 4.65 -10.24 10.07
C GLN A 163 4.00 -8.85 9.87
N GLY A 164 4.69 -7.79 10.28
CA GLY A 164 4.26 -6.41 10.04
C GLY A 164 4.88 -5.81 8.77
N TYR A 165 4.15 -4.98 8.05
CA TYR A 165 4.71 -4.17 6.96
C TYR A 165 3.90 -2.87 6.77
N PRO A 166 4.55 -1.72 6.50
CA PRO A 166 5.99 -1.47 6.45
C PRO A 166 6.63 -1.55 7.85
N LYS A 167 7.89 -1.10 7.99
CA LYS A 167 8.59 -1.06 9.29
C LYS A 167 7.71 -0.32 10.33
N PRO A 168 7.33 -0.96 11.44
CA PRO A 168 6.40 -0.36 12.40
C PRO A 168 7.12 0.59 13.38
N ASN A 169 6.35 1.47 14.01
CA ASN A 169 6.78 2.20 15.20
C ASN A 169 6.38 1.42 16.45
N VAL A 170 7.19 1.52 17.52
CA VAL A 170 7.04 0.72 18.73
C VAL A 170 7.11 1.63 19.95
N TYR A 171 6.09 1.55 20.80
CA TYR A 171 5.97 2.37 22.00
C TYR A 171 5.66 1.51 23.22
N TRP A 172 6.27 1.85 24.35
CA TRP A 172 5.85 1.36 25.64
C TRP A 172 5.07 2.46 26.36
N ILE A 173 3.94 2.10 26.97
CA ILE A 173 3.11 3.05 27.71
C ILE A 173 2.75 2.52 29.09
N ASN A 174 2.67 3.43 30.05
CA ASN A 174 1.97 3.17 31.29
C ASN A 174 0.47 3.45 31.08
N ARG A 175 -0.36 2.41 31.05
CA ARG A 175 -1.81 2.50 30.84
C ARG A 175 -2.56 3.21 31.98
N LYS A 176 -1.89 3.52 33.10
CA LYS A 176 -2.51 4.28 34.20
C LYS A 176 -2.62 5.77 33.88
N ASP A 177 -1.55 6.35 33.34
CA ASP A 177 -1.41 7.80 33.10
C ASP A 177 -1.12 8.15 31.63
N ASN A 178 -1.05 7.13 30.76
CA ASN A 178 -0.67 7.23 29.35
C ASN A 178 0.72 7.84 29.11
N SER A 179 1.60 7.80 30.12
CA SER A 179 2.99 8.23 29.95
C SER A 179 3.76 7.27 29.05
N SER A 180 4.62 7.83 28.21
CA SER A 180 5.52 7.07 27.35
C SER A 180 6.72 6.57 28.16
N LEU A 181 7.09 5.32 27.92
CA LEU A 181 8.21 4.65 28.57
C LEU A 181 9.30 4.33 27.53
N HIS A 182 10.55 4.55 27.90
CA HIS A 182 11.67 4.27 27.01
C HIS A 182 12.04 2.78 27.04
N PRO A 183 12.12 2.08 25.90
CA PRO A 183 12.52 0.68 25.88
C PRO A 183 13.97 0.51 26.33
N SER A 184 14.26 -0.56 27.08
CA SER A 184 15.64 -0.93 27.43
C SER A 184 16.38 -1.54 26.25
N SER A 185 15.64 -2.25 25.39
CA SER A 185 16.16 -2.72 24.09
C SER A 185 15.03 -2.73 23.06
N LEU A 186 15.36 -2.39 21.81
CA LEU A 186 14.45 -2.48 20.68
C LEU A 186 15.23 -3.01 19.48
N LYS A 187 14.79 -4.15 18.94
CA LYS A 187 15.30 -4.73 17.73
C LYS A 187 14.15 -4.94 16.75
N ILE A 188 14.27 -4.34 15.57
CA ILE A 188 13.33 -4.52 14.46
C ILE A 188 14.13 -5.17 13.32
N ILE A 189 13.70 -6.37 12.92
CA ILE A 189 14.39 -7.20 11.93
C ILE A 189 13.46 -7.32 10.72
N GLN A 190 14.02 -7.22 9.52
CA GLN A 190 13.30 -7.57 8.31
C GLN A 190 13.46 -9.07 8.05
N ASP A 191 12.35 -9.77 7.94
CA ASP A 191 12.26 -11.20 7.68
C ASP A 191 12.50 -11.50 6.19
N ASN A 192 12.78 -12.77 5.87
CA ASN A 192 13.10 -13.19 4.49
C ASN A 192 11.94 -12.95 3.50
N ASP A 193 10.70 -12.88 3.99
CA ASP A 193 9.53 -12.57 3.18
C ASP A 193 9.34 -11.05 2.95
N GLY A 194 10.19 -10.23 3.56
CA GLY A 194 10.20 -8.77 3.48
C GLY A 194 9.40 -8.07 4.58
N THR A 195 8.65 -8.81 5.41
CA THR A 195 7.93 -8.27 6.58
C THR A 195 8.89 -7.97 7.73
N TYR A 196 8.38 -7.38 8.81
CA TYR A 196 9.15 -6.98 9.97
C TYR A 196 8.68 -7.70 11.24
N SER A 197 9.68 -8.13 12.00
CA SER A 197 9.52 -8.66 13.35
C SER A 197 10.16 -7.71 14.38
N VAL A 198 9.47 -7.50 15.48
CA VAL A 198 9.85 -6.61 16.58
C VAL A 198 10.13 -7.45 17.82
N PHE A 199 11.24 -7.14 18.46
CA PHE A 199 11.63 -7.66 19.76
C PHE A 199 12.02 -6.47 20.62
N SER A 200 11.15 -6.09 21.55
CA SER A 200 11.40 -5.00 22.48
C SER A 200 11.37 -5.47 23.92
N THR A 201 12.25 -4.94 24.75
CA THR A 201 12.26 -5.21 26.19
C THR A 201 12.20 -3.91 26.97
N LEU A 202 11.54 -3.96 28.12
CA LEU A 202 11.41 -2.87 29.06
C LEU A 202 11.79 -3.38 30.45
N LYS A 203 12.80 -2.76 31.05
CA LYS A 203 13.21 -2.95 32.43
C LYS A 203 12.67 -1.82 33.30
N ILE A 204 11.92 -2.17 34.34
CA ILE A 204 11.28 -1.23 35.26
C ILE A 204 11.29 -1.83 36.66
N GLU A 205 11.25 -0.98 37.68
CA GLU A 205 10.99 -1.40 39.05
C GLU A 205 9.50 -1.72 39.23
N ALA A 206 9.21 -2.85 39.85
CA ALA A 206 7.83 -3.27 40.09
C ALA A 206 7.12 -2.37 41.10
N THR A 207 5.92 -1.89 40.72
CA THR A 207 4.99 -1.18 41.60
C THR A 207 3.64 -1.90 41.65
N SER A 208 2.87 -1.69 42.74
CA SER A 208 1.58 -2.38 42.98
C SER A 208 0.48 -2.05 41.96
N ASP A 209 0.65 -0.99 41.18
CA ASP A 209 -0.36 -0.41 40.29
C ASP A 209 0.09 -0.35 38.82
N ILE A 210 1.23 -0.98 38.49
CA ILE A 210 1.83 -0.89 37.17
C ILE A 210 0.96 -1.60 36.12
N LYS A 211 0.57 -0.88 35.08
CA LYS A 211 -0.19 -1.42 33.95
C LYS A 211 0.53 -1.06 32.67
N ILE A 212 1.35 -1.97 32.16
CA ILE A 212 2.17 -1.71 30.98
C ILE A 212 1.43 -2.11 29.71
N GLY A 213 1.53 -1.27 28.68
CA GLY A 213 1.15 -1.59 27.32
C GLY A 213 2.37 -1.52 26.39
N CYS A 214 2.37 -2.39 25.39
CA CYS A 214 3.22 -2.25 24.21
C CYS A 214 2.31 -1.91 23.03
N ILE A 215 2.66 -0.88 22.26
CA ILE A 215 1.91 -0.44 21.09
C ILE A 215 2.80 -0.64 19.87
N ILE A 216 2.27 -1.35 18.88
CA ILE A 216 2.85 -1.46 17.55
C ILE A 216 1.99 -0.63 16.60
N GLU A 217 2.55 0.45 16.07
CA GLU A 217 1.86 1.34 15.14
C GLU A 217 2.24 0.99 13.70
N ASN A 218 1.21 0.81 12.88
CA ASN A 218 1.31 0.79 11.43
C ASN A 218 0.82 2.14 10.89
N GLU A 219 1.76 3.05 10.64
CA GLU A 219 1.48 4.41 10.17
C GLU A 219 0.70 4.40 8.85
N LEU A 220 1.04 3.48 7.94
CA LEU A 220 0.39 3.38 6.64
C LEU A 220 -1.10 3.01 6.77
N LEU A 221 -1.44 2.14 7.71
CA LEU A 221 -2.83 1.77 8.00
C LEU A 221 -3.53 2.70 9.00
N GLN A 222 -2.80 3.64 9.63
CA GLN A 222 -3.28 4.45 10.75
C GLN A 222 -3.86 3.58 11.88
N GLN A 223 -3.15 2.49 12.22
CA GLN A 223 -3.61 1.49 13.18
C GLN A 223 -2.57 1.27 14.28
N ASN A 224 -3.07 1.15 15.52
CA ASN A 224 -2.30 0.76 16.70
C ASN A 224 -2.74 -0.63 17.16
N LEU A 225 -1.78 -1.55 17.31
CA LEU A 225 -1.97 -2.89 17.86
C LEU A 225 -1.44 -2.93 19.30
N THR A 226 -2.19 -3.50 20.24
CA THR A 226 -1.91 -3.42 21.68
C THR A 226 -2.25 -4.68 22.45
#